data_AF-A0A923ALK6-F1
#
_entry.id   AF-A0A923ALK6-F1
#
_cell.length_a   1.000
_cell.length_b   1.000
_cell.length_c   1.000
_cell.angle_alpha   90.00
_cell.angle_beta   90.00
_cell.angle_gamma   90.00
#
_symmetry.space_group_name_H-M   'P 1'
#
loop_
_entity.id
_entity.type
_entity.pdbx_description
1 polymer ?
#
loop_
_entity_poly.entity_id
_entity_poly.type
_entity_poly.pdbx_seq_one_letter_code
_entity_poly.pdbx_strand_id
1 'polypeptide(L)'
;MPAPDAYRLKQARGLDRRRRGLPMPARVLLVVAVVALGGAVFATATGGIGSLVRALGTSLSGFVDDITATPTPSSTPFVVADAPVLASPTEPYTNQPRVDLEVTVPDGFVGDSAVRVRIYLTLEGQAPAPIAETPVGSTIRLVVPVDLTPGRNDFSATIVEAGIESEASPIVTFILDTEPPKFVLSAPKNGETINRPNVVITGTTQPRTTLLARNEANGTSISGQAGADGAFTLDLPLGPGSNGIRLTGTDPAGNQGDSSSAWSAAAGSSPRCSPLRRTGSPPHPCRSRSS
;
A
#
# COMPACT_ATOMS: atom_id res chain seq x y z
N MET A 1 -36.94 46.19 -15.13
CA MET A 1 -38.18 45.70 -14.52
C MET A 1 -39.33 45.89 -15.48
N PRO A 2 -40.04 44.82 -15.82
CA PRO A 2 -41.50 44.79 -15.78
C PRO A 2 -41.98 43.86 -14.64
N ALA A 3 -43.19 44.13 -14.17
CA ALA A 3 -43.82 43.62 -12.94
C ALA A 3 -44.32 42.15 -13.04
N PRO A 4 -44.60 41.49 -11.90
CA PRO A 4 -44.81 40.05 -11.80
C PRO A 4 -46.28 39.66 -11.99
N ASP A 5 -46.54 38.51 -12.62
CA ASP A 5 -47.88 37.97 -12.76
C ASP A 5 -48.18 36.83 -11.76
N ALA A 6 -49.41 36.92 -11.26
CA ALA A 6 -49.89 36.38 -10.01
C ALA A 6 -50.37 34.92 -10.08
N TYR A 7 -50.24 34.25 -8.93
CA TYR A 7 -51.13 33.23 -8.36
C TYR A 7 -52.04 32.44 -9.32
N ARG A 8 -51.76 31.13 -9.44
CA ARG A 8 -52.81 30.12 -9.69
C ARG A 8 -52.66 28.94 -8.73
N LEU A 9 -53.26 29.10 -7.55
CA LEU A 9 -53.70 27.98 -6.72
C LEU A 9 -54.89 27.31 -7.42
N LYS A 10 -54.82 26.00 -7.70
CA LYS A 10 -55.99 25.17 -7.99
C LYS A 10 -56.27 24.24 -6.82
N GLN A 11 -57.44 24.48 -6.26
CA GLN A 11 -58.20 23.83 -5.20
C GLN A 11 -58.06 22.30 -5.05
N ALA A 12 -57.94 21.87 -3.79
CA ALA A 12 -58.14 20.51 -3.32
C ALA A 12 -59.63 20.11 -3.42
N ARG A 13 -59.90 18.95 -4.03
CA ARG A 13 -61.23 18.32 -4.04
C ARG A 13 -61.37 17.37 -2.85
N GLY A 14 -62.46 17.54 -2.10
CA GLY A 14 -62.80 16.79 -0.91
C GLY A 14 -63.07 15.30 -1.17
N LEU A 15 -62.71 14.48 -0.18
CA LEU A 15 -62.99 13.06 -0.12
C LEU A 15 -64.32 12.85 0.64
N ASP A 16 -65.41 12.73 -0.11
CA ASP A 16 -66.70 12.31 0.44
C ASP A 16 -66.66 10.84 0.87
N ARG A 17 -66.81 10.62 2.18
CA ARG A 17 -67.08 9.33 2.82
C ARG A 17 -68.40 8.75 2.31
N ARG A 18 -68.35 7.73 1.45
CA ARG A 18 -69.46 6.77 1.28
C ARG A 18 -69.15 5.49 2.04
N ARG A 19 -69.73 5.35 3.23
CA ARG A 19 -69.86 4.06 3.93
C ARG A 19 -70.78 3.15 3.11
N ARG A 20 -70.22 2.34 2.21
CA ARG A 20 -70.93 1.21 1.59
C ARG A 20 -70.94 0.05 2.57
N GLY A 21 -72.13 -0.39 2.99
CA GLY A 21 -72.28 -1.62 3.76
C GLY A 21 -71.69 -2.82 3.04
N LEU A 22 -71.15 -3.79 3.80
CA LEU A 22 -70.47 -4.96 3.26
C LEU A 22 -71.35 -5.66 2.21
N PRO A 23 -70.85 -5.94 0.99
CA PRO A 23 -71.61 -6.64 -0.03
C PRO A 23 -71.99 -8.04 0.46
N MET A 24 -73.19 -8.50 0.11
CA MET A 24 -73.74 -9.81 0.52
C MET A 24 -72.77 -11.01 0.45
N PRO A 25 -71.90 -11.18 -0.58
CA PRO A 25 -70.92 -12.27 -0.59
C PRO A 25 -69.91 -12.22 0.57
N ALA A 26 -69.51 -11.03 1.03
CA ALA A 26 -68.59 -10.89 2.16
C ALA A 26 -69.25 -11.29 3.49
N ARG A 27 -70.57 -11.10 3.62
CA ARG A 27 -71.33 -11.59 4.79
C ARG A 27 -71.43 -13.12 4.79
N VAL A 28 -71.65 -13.73 3.64
CA VAL A 28 -71.69 -15.20 3.51
C VAL A 28 -70.33 -15.80 3.85
N LEU A 29 -69.23 -15.23 3.33
CA LEU A 29 -67.87 -15.67 3.67
C LEU A 29 -67.59 -15.57 5.17
N LEU A 30 -68.04 -14.49 5.82
CA LEU A 30 -67.86 -14.32 7.26
C LEU A 30 -68.66 -15.37 8.06
N VAL A 31 -69.89 -15.69 7.66
CA VAL A 31 -70.67 -16.75 8.30
C VAL A 31 -70.00 -18.12 8.12
N VAL A 32 -69.50 -18.43 6.92
CA VAL A 32 -68.76 -19.68 6.66
C VAL A 32 -67.51 -19.77 7.53
N ALA A 33 -66.75 -18.68 7.65
CA ALA A 33 -65.56 -18.63 8.49
C ALA A 33 -65.88 -18.86 9.98
N VAL A 34 -66.98 -18.28 10.48
CA VAL A 34 -67.43 -18.47 11.87
C VAL A 34 -67.87 -19.90 12.13
N VAL A 35 -68.59 -20.53 11.18
CA VAL A 35 -68.99 -21.94 11.28
C VAL A 35 -67.78 -22.87 11.25
N ALA A 36 -66.81 -22.61 10.37
CA ALA A 36 -65.56 -23.39 10.31
C ALA A 36 -64.76 -23.27 11.62
N LEU A 37 -64.67 -22.07 12.18
CA LEU A 37 -64.02 -21.84 13.47
C LEU A 37 -64.75 -22.55 14.61
N GLY A 38 -66.09 -22.51 14.62
CA GLY A 38 -66.91 -23.24 15.59
C GLY A 38 -66.71 -24.76 15.50
N GLY A 39 -66.60 -25.31 14.29
CA GLY A 39 -66.27 -26.73 14.08
C GLY A 39 -64.88 -27.11 14.60
N ALA A 40 -63.87 -26.26 14.36
CA ALA A 40 -62.52 -26.48 14.89
C ALA A 40 -62.49 -26.46 16.42
N VAL A 41 -63.17 -25.50 17.05
CA VAL A 41 -63.26 -25.43 18.52
C VAL A 41 -64.02 -26.62 19.09
N PHE A 42 -65.11 -27.05 18.45
CA PHE A 42 -65.85 -28.24 18.89
C PHE A 42 -64.99 -29.51 18.80
N ALA A 43 -64.21 -29.67 17.73
CA ALA A 43 -63.27 -30.79 17.59
C ALA A 43 -62.18 -30.80 18.69
N THR A 44 -61.76 -29.63 19.18
CA THR A 44 -60.83 -29.54 20.32
C THR A 44 -61.48 -29.86 21.67
N ALA A 45 -62.80 -29.67 21.82
CA ALA A 45 -63.52 -29.86 23.08
C ALA A 45 -63.89 -31.32 23.38
N THR A 46 -64.02 -32.19 22.36
CA THR A 46 -64.46 -33.59 22.52
C THR A 46 -63.33 -34.63 22.67
N GLY A 47 -62.12 -34.22 23.09
CA GLY A 47 -61.10 -35.18 23.55
C GLY A 47 -59.82 -35.32 22.71
N GLY A 48 -59.37 -34.25 22.04
CA GLY A 48 -58.14 -34.23 21.23
C GLY A 48 -56.83 -33.92 21.98
N ILE A 49 -56.75 -34.07 23.30
CA ILE A 49 -55.56 -33.65 24.08
C ILE A 49 -54.42 -34.70 24.06
N GLY A 50 -54.71 -35.94 23.66
CA GLY A 50 -53.71 -37.02 23.60
C GLY A 50 -52.69 -36.93 22.45
N SER A 51 -52.99 -36.17 21.38
CA SER A 51 -52.10 -36.03 20.21
C SER A 51 -51.18 -34.82 20.27
N LEU A 52 -51.50 -33.81 21.09
CA LEU A 52 -50.68 -32.60 21.24
C LEU A 52 -49.41 -32.82 22.07
N VAL A 53 -49.40 -33.80 22.99
CA VAL A 53 -48.20 -34.16 23.77
C VAL A 53 -47.15 -34.88 22.91
N ARG A 54 -47.56 -35.58 21.84
CA ARG A 54 -46.61 -36.18 20.88
C ARG A 54 -46.04 -35.16 19.88
N ALA A 55 -46.84 -34.17 19.45
CA ALA A 55 -46.37 -33.14 18.52
C ALA A 55 -45.34 -32.18 19.15
N LEU A 56 -45.47 -31.88 20.45
CA LEU A 56 -44.48 -31.09 21.19
C LEU A 56 -43.18 -31.85 21.51
N GLY A 57 -43.25 -33.18 21.59
CA GLY A 57 -42.08 -34.04 21.77
C GLY A 57 -41.18 -34.08 20.53
N THR A 58 -41.76 -34.07 19.34
CA THR A 58 -41.02 -34.08 18.06
C THR A 58 -40.51 -32.70 17.64
N SER A 59 -41.10 -31.60 18.11
CA SER A 59 -40.62 -30.25 17.80
C SER A 59 -39.43 -29.83 18.66
N LEU A 60 -39.29 -30.34 19.88
CA LEU A 60 -38.15 -30.05 20.75
C LEU A 60 -36.93 -30.93 20.41
N SER A 61 -37.13 -32.19 19.98
CA SER A 61 -36.02 -33.05 19.56
C SER A 61 -35.33 -32.53 18.30
N GLY A 62 -36.10 -32.07 17.31
CA GLY A 62 -35.55 -31.47 16.09
C GLY A 62 -34.77 -30.18 16.36
N PHE A 63 -35.19 -29.37 17.35
CA PHE A 63 -34.46 -28.17 17.76
C PHE A 63 -33.13 -28.48 18.46
N VAL A 64 -33.06 -29.56 19.24
CA VAL A 64 -31.80 -29.98 19.90
C VAL A 64 -30.82 -30.57 18.89
N ASP A 65 -31.29 -31.33 17.90
CA ASP A 65 -30.46 -31.80 16.79
C ASP A 65 -29.98 -30.63 15.92
N ASP A 66 -30.80 -29.58 15.73
CA ASP A 66 -30.44 -28.39 14.94
C ASP A 66 -29.48 -27.43 15.68
N ILE A 67 -29.49 -27.40 17.02
CA ILE A 67 -28.51 -26.64 17.83
C ILE A 67 -27.18 -27.39 17.99
N THR A 68 -27.20 -28.73 18.01
CA THR A 68 -26.00 -29.57 18.15
C THR A 68 -25.42 -30.01 16.81
N ALA A 69 -26.13 -29.77 15.71
CA ALA A 69 -25.55 -29.84 14.38
C ALA A 69 -24.38 -28.86 14.30
N THR A 70 -23.17 -29.40 14.19
CA THR A 70 -22.00 -28.61 13.80
C THR A 70 -22.39 -27.89 12.51
N PRO A 71 -22.38 -26.53 12.46
CA PRO A 71 -22.65 -25.84 11.22
C PRO A 71 -21.65 -26.38 10.20
N THR A 72 -22.14 -27.08 9.18
CA THR A 72 -21.33 -27.38 8.02
C THR A 72 -20.84 -26.03 7.53
N PRO A 73 -19.51 -25.80 7.45
CA PRO A 73 -19.02 -24.55 6.92
C PRO A 73 -19.64 -24.41 5.53
N SER A 74 -20.59 -23.50 5.39
CA SER A 74 -20.96 -23.00 4.09
C SER A 74 -19.71 -22.28 3.65
N SER A 75 -18.95 -22.90 2.76
CA SER A 75 -17.99 -22.16 1.98
C SER A 75 -18.83 -21.11 1.28
N THR A 76 -18.86 -19.89 1.80
CA THR A 76 -19.14 -18.73 0.97
C THR A 76 -18.18 -18.95 -0.20
N PRO A 77 -18.66 -19.26 -1.42
CA PRO A 77 -17.74 -19.23 -2.52
C PRO A 77 -17.17 -17.81 -2.47
N PHE A 78 -15.85 -17.69 -2.29
CA PHE A 78 -15.21 -16.51 -2.79
C PHE A 78 -15.68 -16.45 -4.23
N VAL A 79 -16.50 -15.46 -4.57
CA VAL A 79 -16.61 -15.06 -5.96
C VAL A 79 -15.18 -14.66 -6.28
N VAL A 80 -14.42 -15.59 -6.85
CA VAL A 80 -13.11 -15.30 -7.41
C VAL A 80 -13.42 -14.17 -8.36
N ALA A 81 -12.99 -12.97 -7.99
CA ALA A 81 -13.30 -11.78 -8.77
C ALA A 81 -12.85 -12.07 -10.20
N ASP A 82 -13.74 -11.84 -11.17
CA ASP A 82 -13.42 -11.90 -12.61
C ASP A 82 -12.49 -10.73 -13.04
N ALA A 83 -11.73 -10.20 -12.07
CA ALA A 83 -10.79 -9.12 -12.21
C ALA A 83 -9.40 -9.67 -12.51
N PRO A 84 -8.64 -9.02 -13.40
CA PRO A 84 -7.22 -9.29 -13.53
C PRO A 84 -6.49 -8.85 -12.26
N VAL A 85 -5.30 -9.40 -12.03
CA VAL A 85 -4.44 -9.04 -10.89
C VAL A 85 -3.11 -8.50 -11.41
N LEU A 86 -2.77 -7.28 -11.00
CA LEU A 86 -1.45 -6.70 -11.25
C LEU A 86 -0.47 -7.12 -10.16
N ALA A 87 0.74 -7.54 -10.54
CA ALA A 87 1.80 -7.81 -9.57
C ALA A 87 2.28 -6.49 -8.94
N SER A 88 2.29 -6.42 -7.62
CA SER A 88 2.88 -5.28 -6.91
C SER A 88 4.40 -5.34 -6.96
N PRO A 89 5.11 -4.23 -7.26
CA PRO A 89 6.57 -4.20 -7.25
C PRO A 89 7.11 -4.33 -5.83
N THR A 90 8.27 -4.96 -5.68
CA THR A 90 8.97 -5.04 -4.39
C THR A 90 9.48 -3.68 -3.93
N GLU A 91 9.92 -2.84 -4.87
CA GLU A 91 10.33 -1.45 -4.64
C GLU A 91 9.52 -0.55 -5.59
N PRO A 92 8.66 0.34 -5.08
CA PRO A 92 7.79 1.16 -5.93
C PRO A 92 8.53 2.33 -6.59
N TYR A 93 9.69 2.73 -6.08
CA TYR A 93 10.49 3.81 -6.65
C TYR A 93 11.35 3.30 -7.81
N THR A 94 11.36 4.05 -8.91
CA THR A 94 12.19 3.72 -10.09
C THR A 94 12.62 4.99 -10.79
N ASN A 95 13.80 4.96 -11.42
CA ASN A 95 14.28 6.01 -12.31
C ASN A 95 14.08 5.67 -13.80
N GLN A 96 13.46 4.53 -14.09
CA GLN A 96 13.17 4.13 -15.46
C GLN A 96 11.84 4.74 -15.89
N PRO A 97 11.78 5.44 -17.04
CA PRO A 97 10.55 6.08 -17.51
C PRO A 97 9.51 5.07 -18.03
N ARG A 98 9.84 3.77 -18.05
CA ARG A 98 8.99 2.70 -18.55
C ARG A 98 9.11 1.49 -17.64
N VAL A 99 7.99 0.83 -17.37
CA VAL A 99 7.93 -0.40 -16.57
C VAL A 99 7.05 -1.44 -17.24
N ASP A 100 7.35 -2.70 -16.98
CA ASP A 100 6.58 -3.84 -17.45
C ASP A 100 5.56 -4.23 -16.37
N LEU A 101 4.27 -4.03 -16.64
CA LEU A 101 3.20 -4.49 -15.76
C LEU A 101 2.97 -5.98 -15.98
N GLU A 102 3.19 -6.78 -14.94
CA GLU A 102 2.80 -8.18 -14.94
C GLU A 102 1.32 -8.30 -14.55
N VAL A 103 0.50 -8.70 -15.51
CA VAL A 103 -0.94 -8.95 -15.34
C VAL A 103 -1.19 -10.45 -15.28
N THR A 104 -1.90 -10.90 -14.26
CA THR A 104 -2.46 -12.25 -14.16
C THR A 104 -3.95 -12.19 -14.52
N VAL A 105 -4.31 -12.85 -15.61
CA VAL A 105 -5.69 -12.94 -16.12
C VAL A 105 -6.33 -14.22 -15.58
N PRO A 106 -7.60 -14.19 -15.13
CA PRO A 106 -8.34 -15.39 -14.75
C PRO A 106 -8.42 -16.39 -15.91
N ASP A 107 -8.38 -17.68 -15.60
CA ASP A 107 -8.34 -18.78 -16.57
C ASP A 107 -9.56 -18.82 -17.51
N GLY A 108 -10.72 -18.37 -17.02
CA GLY A 108 -11.96 -18.27 -17.81
C GLY A 108 -11.85 -17.39 -19.06
N PHE A 109 -10.89 -16.46 -19.12
CA PHE A 109 -10.69 -15.55 -20.25
C PHE A 109 -9.50 -15.91 -21.15
N VAL A 110 -8.67 -16.89 -20.75
CA VAL A 110 -7.43 -17.22 -21.47
C VAL A 110 -7.73 -17.92 -22.79
N GLY A 111 -7.04 -17.49 -23.85
CA GLY A 111 -7.20 -18.05 -25.19
C GLY A 111 -8.37 -17.46 -25.98
N ASP A 112 -9.18 -16.59 -25.38
CA ASP A 112 -10.20 -15.84 -26.13
C ASP A 112 -9.60 -14.55 -26.74
N SER A 113 -9.42 -14.57 -28.06
CA SER A 113 -8.91 -13.42 -28.82
C SER A 113 -9.83 -12.19 -28.85
N ALA A 114 -11.10 -12.36 -28.48
CA ALA A 114 -12.06 -11.25 -28.38
C ALA A 114 -11.94 -10.50 -27.05
N VAL A 115 -11.34 -11.12 -26.04
CA VAL A 115 -11.16 -10.53 -24.71
C VAL A 115 -9.90 -9.68 -24.68
N ARG A 116 -9.99 -8.51 -24.06
CA ARG A 116 -8.89 -7.55 -23.92
C ARG A 116 -8.69 -7.16 -22.47
N VAL A 117 -7.45 -6.92 -22.09
CA VAL A 117 -7.09 -6.27 -20.82
C VAL A 117 -6.92 -4.79 -21.08
N ARG A 118 -7.68 -3.94 -20.38
CA ARG A 118 -7.56 -2.49 -20.42
C ARG A 118 -6.82 -2.01 -19.17
N ILE A 119 -5.76 -1.23 -19.37
CA ILE A 119 -4.95 -0.66 -18.29
C ILE A 119 -5.34 0.80 -18.10
N TYR A 120 -5.57 1.16 -16.84
CA TYR A 120 -5.84 2.52 -16.40
C TYR A 120 -4.66 3.08 -15.62
N LEU A 121 -4.35 4.34 -15.89
CA LEU A 121 -3.41 5.14 -15.11
C LEU A 121 -4.18 6.23 -14.37
N THR A 122 -3.91 6.36 -13.08
CA THR A 122 -4.40 7.43 -12.23
C THR A 122 -3.20 8.24 -11.75
N LEU A 123 -3.19 9.52 -12.09
CA LEU A 123 -2.22 10.49 -11.61
C LEU A 123 -2.80 11.25 -10.40
N GLU A 124 -1.93 11.83 -9.58
CA GLU A 124 -2.36 12.58 -8.40
C GLU A 124 -3.32 13.73 -8.77
N GLY A 125 -4.50 13.73 -8.13
CA GLY A 125 -5.55 14.72 -8.39
C GLY A 125 -6.29 14.57 -9.73
N GLN A 126 -6.05 13.49 -10.49
CA GLN A 126 -6.73 13.21 -11.76
C GLN A 126 -7.64 11.99 -11.65
N ALA A 127 -8.65 11.93 -12.53
CA ALA A 127 -9.48 10.74 -12.67
C ALA A 127 -8.69 9.64 -13.42
N PRO A 128 -8.96 8.35 -13.16
CA PRO A 128 -8.36 7.25 -13.91
C PRO A 128 -8.61 7.39 -15.42
N ALA A 129 -7.58 7.24 -16.23
CA ALA A 129 -7.65 7.30 -17.69
C ALA A 129 -7.12 5.99 -18.32
N PRO A 130 -7.80 5.43 -19.34
CA PRO A 130 -7.29 4.27 -20.05
C PRO A 130 -6.06 4.64 -20.87
N ILE A 131 -4.97 3.89 -20.71
CA ILE A 131 -3.68 4.15 -21.38
C ILE A 131 -3.25 3.05 -22.33
N ALA A 132 -3.73 1.82 -22.12
CA ALA A 132 -3.38 0.69 -22.96
C ALA A 132 -4.52 -0.32 -23.01
N GLU A 133 -4.64 -1.04 -24.13
CA GLU A 133 -5.58 -2.14 -24.28
C GLU A 133 -4.91 -3.26 -25.08
N THR A 134 -4.79 -4.44 -24.48
CA THR A 134 -3.99 -5.55 -25.00
C THR A 134 -4.85 -6.81 -25.08
N PRO A 135 -4.83 -7.58 -26.18
CA PRO A 135 -5.59 -8.82 -26.27
C PRO A 135 -5.09 -9.86 -25.24
N VAL A 136 -5.99 -10.66 -24.70
CA VAL A 136 -5.62 -11.79 -23.84
C VAL A 136 -4.89 -12.84 -24.69
N GLY A 137 -3.75 -13.32 -24.16
CA GLY A 137 -2.94 -14.35 -24.81
C GLY A 137 -3.42 -15.77 -24.50
N SER A 138 -2.59 -16.76 -24.87
CA SER A 138 -2.80 -18.17 -24.53
C SER A 138 -2.33 -18.55 -23.12
N THR A 139 -1.78 -17.59 -22.37
CA THR A 139 -1.27 -17.78 -21.00
C THR A 139 -1.99 -16.87 -20.02
N ILE A 140 -2.13 -17.31 -18.77
CA ILE A 140 -2.65 -16.48 -17.68
C ILE A 140 -1.78 -15.25 -17.38
N ARG A 141 -0.50 -15.27 -17.77
CA ARG A 141 0.41 -14.14 -17.60
C ARG A 141 0.47 -13.31 -18.86
N LEU A 142 0.32 -12.00 -18.70
CA LEU A 142 0.45 -10.99 -19.74
C LEU A 142 1.40 -9.91 -19.22
N VAL A 143 2.35 -9.48 -20.04
CA VAL A 143 3.27 -8.38 -19.72
C VAL A 143 2.89 -7.19 -20.58
N VAL A 144 2.52 -6.07 -19.95
CA VAL A 144 2.10 -4.84 -20.63
C VAL A 144 3.09 -3.73 -20.31
N PRO A 145 3.91 -3.28 -21.29
CA PRO A 145 4.88 -2.23 -21.05
C PRO A 145 4.21 -0.85 -21.08
N VAL A 146 4.36 -0.06 -20.02
CA VAL A 146 3.72 1.25 -19.84
C VAL A 146 4.74 2.35 -19.53
N ASP A 147 4.47 3.55 -20.02
CA ASP A 147 5.28 4.74 -19.71
C ASP A 147 4.82 5.36 -18.39
N LEU A 148 5.78 5.83 -17.60
CA LEU A 148 5.55 6.52 -16.33
C LEU A 148 5.61 8.04 -16.53
N THR A 149 4.75 8.74 -15.80
CA THR A 149 4.82 10.20 -15.64
C THR A 149 5.64 10.54 -14.38
N PRO A 150 6.39 11.66 -14.31
CA PRO A 150 7.10 12.04 -13.09
C PRO A 150 6.21 12.04 -11.85
N GLY A 151 6.69 11.46 -10.75
CA GLY A 151 5.93 11.33 -9.51
C GLY A 151 5.13 10.02 -9.42
N ARG A 152 4.00 10.06 -8.71
CA ARG A 152 3.18 8.88 -8.41
C ARG A 152 2.28 8.48 -9.59
N ASN A 153 2.37 7.21 -9.98
CA ASN A 153 1.57 6.58 -11.02
C ASN A 153 0.85 5.38 -10.40
N ASP A 154 -0.48 5.46 -10.34
CA ASP A 154 -1.31 4.38 -9.81
C ASP A 154 -1.98 3.64 -10.98
N PHE A 155 -1.67 2.35 -11.14
CA PHE A 155 -2.19 1.49 -12.20
C PHE A 155 -3.29 0.57 -11.70
N SER A 156 -4.28 0.34 -12.54
CA SER A 156 -5.28 -0.72 -12.37
C SER A 156 -5.61 -1.31 -13.74
N ALA A 157 -6.20 -2.52 -13.74
CA ALA A 157 -6.58 -3.22 -14.97
C ALA A 157 -8.01 -3.74 -14.87
N THR A 158 -8.73 -3.74 -15.99
CA THR A 158 -10.02 -4.43 -16.17
C THR A 158 -9.94 -5.38 -17.34
N ILE A 159 -10.85 -6.37 -17.38
CA ILE A 159 -11.05 -7.22 -18.55
C ILE A 159 -12.26 -6.70 -19.32
N VAL A 160 -12.13 -6.59 -20.62
CA VAL A 160 -13.17 -6.13 -21.55
C VAL A 160 -13.58 -7.30 -22.43
N GLU A 161 -14.82 -7.73 -22.29
CA GLU A 161 -15.45 -8.78 -23.10
C GLU A 161 -16.73 -8.22 -23.73
N ALA A 162 -16.82 -8.25 -25.06
CA ALA A 162 -18.00 -7.74 -25.79
C ALA A 162 -18.43 -6.29 -25.40
N GLY A 163 -17.49 -5.48 -24.93
CA GLY A 163 -17.74 -4.10 -24.46
C GLY A 163 -18.22 -3.97 -23.02
N ILE A 164 -18.30 -5.07 -22.28
CA ILE A 164 -18.57 -5.10 -20.83
C ILE A 164 -17.22 -5.17 -20.12
N GLU A 165 -17.02 -4.31 -19.12
CA GLU A 165 -15.83 -4.34 -18.26
C GLU A 165 -16.08 -5.15 -17.00
N SER A 166 -15.09 -5.92 -16.57
CA SER A 166 -15.07 -6.57 -15.27
C SER A 166 -14.70 -5.59 -14.15
N GLU A 167 -14.71 -6.09 -12.90
CA GLU A 167 -14.19 -5.36 -11.75
C GLU A 167 -12.70 -5.00 -11.94
N ALA A 168 -12.29 -3.85 -11.39
CA ALA A 168 -10.91 -3.41 -11.47
C ALA A 168 -9.99 -4.23 -10.56
N SER A 169 -8.75 -4.43 -11.02
CA SER A 169 -7.68 -4.98 -10.21
C SER A 169 -7.39 -4.10 -8.98
N PRO A 170 -6.74 -4.65 -7.94
CA PRO A 170 -6.06 -3.83 -6.94
C PRO A 170 -5.12 -2.82 -7.60
N ILE A 171 -4.99 -1.65 -6.97
CA ILE A 171 -4.10 -0.58 -7.45
C ILE A 171 -2.65 -0.98 -7.18
N VAL A 172 -1.81 -0.83 -8.20
CA VAL A 172 -0.36 -0.97 -8.10
C VAL A 172 0.29 0.39 -8.35
N THR A 173 1.17 0.81 -7.44
CA THR A 173 1.80 2.13 -7.49
C THR A 173 3.26 2.04 -7.92
N PHE A 174 3.65 2.88 -8.87
CA PHE A 174 5.03 3.19 -9.21
C PHE A 174 5.29 4.67 -9.00
N ILE A 175 6.48 5.02 -8.50
CA ILE A 175 6.91 6.39 -8.30
C ILE A 175 8.13 6.62 -9.19
N LEU A 176 7.96 7.42 -10.24
CA LEU A 176 9.06 7.84 -11.10
C LEU A 176 9.81 8.98 -10.42
N ASP A 177 11.04 8.69 -10.00
CA ASP A 177 11.97 9.66 -9.45
C ASP A 177 13.27 9.61 -10.26
N THR A 178 13.59 10.72 -10.91
CA THR A 178 14.81 10.89 -11.72
C THR A 178 15.77 11.89 -11.11
N GLU A 179 15.48 12.41 -9.91
CA GLU A 179 16.32 13.40 -9.25
C GLU A 179 17.39 12.72 -8.41
N PRO A 180 18.68 13.07 -8.58
CA PRO A 180 19.72 12.59 -7.69
C PRO A 180 19.51 13.03 -6.23
N PRO A 181 19.90 12.20 -5.25
CA PRO A 181 19.82 12.58 -3.84
C PRO A 181 20.74 13.78 -3.55
N LYS A 182 20.21 14.75 -2.79
CA LYS A 182 20.95 15.95 -2.36
C LYS A 182 21.53 15.73 -0.97
N PHE A 183 22.79 16.09 -0.77
CA PHE A 183 23.49 15.94 0.51
C PHE A 183 23.63 17.27 1.24
N VAL A 184 23.30 17.28 2.53
CA VAL A 184 23.55 18.41 3.43
C VAL A 184 24.39 17.93 4.61
N LEU A 185 25.67 18.29 4.62
CA LEU A 185 26.59 17.95 5.70
C LEU A 185 26.42 18.91 6.88
N SER A 186 26.16 18.36 8.06
CA SER A 186 25.99 19.13 9.31
C SER A 186 27.29 19.25 10.09
N ALA A 187 28.07 18.16 10.16
CA ALA A 187 29.40 18.17 10.77
C ALA A 187 30.27 17.05 10.18
N PRO A 188 31.60 17.23 10.11
CA PRO A 188 32.32 18.47 10.38
C PRO A 188 32.09 19.52 9.29
N LYS A 189 32.44 20.78 9.56
CA LYS A 189 32.42 21.80 8.52
C LYS A 189 33.53 21.53 7.51
N ASN A 190 33.32 21.89 6.25
CA ASN A 190 34.36 21.72 5.24
C ASN A 190 35.63 22.52 5.61
N GLY A 191 36.81 21.91 5.48
CA GLY A 191 38.10 22.48 5.86
C GLY A 191 38.46 22.37 7.35
N GLU A 192 37.59 21.80 8.18
CA GLU A 192 37.85 21.63 9.62
C GLU A 192 39.06 20.72 9.89
N THR A 193 39.80 21.03 10.96
CA THR A 193 40.92 20.20 11.43
C THR A 193 40.44 19.23 12.50
N ILE A 194 40.63 17.94 12.26
CA ILE A 194 40.21 16.85 13.15
C ILE A 194 41.43 16.33 13.91
N ASN A 195 41.42 16.46 15.24
CA ASN A 195 42.51 16.01 16.11
C ASN A 195 42.38 14.52 16.51
N ARG A 196 41.82 13.69 15.62
CA ARG A 196 41.54 12.26 15.85
C ARG A 196 41.84 11.47 14.57
N PRO A 197 42.15 10.16 14.68
CA PRO A 197 42.41 9.31 13.50
C PRO A 197 41.16 9.02 12.67
N ASN A 198 39.98 9.36 13.17
CA ASN A 198 38.69 9.10 12.55
C ASN A 198 37.87 10.39 12.50
N VAL A 199 37.07 10.54 11.45
CA VAL A 199 36.06 11.59 11.32
C VAL A 199 34.66 11.00 11.37
N VAL A 200 33.81 11.57 12.21
CA VAL A 200 32.38 11.26 12.25
C VAL A 200 31.66 12.28 11.37
N ILE A 201 31.23 11.83 10.20
CA ILE A 201 30.49 12.62 9.22
C ILE A 201 29.00 12.48 9.54
N THR A 202 28.32 13.60 9.72
CA THR A 202 26.88 13.67 9.98
C THR A 202 26.23 14.60 8.99
N GLY A 203 25.04 14.24 8.56
CA GLY A 203 24.29 15.03 7.60
C GLY A 203 22.92 14.45 7.31
N THR A 204 22.24 15.05 6.35
CA THR A 204 20.97 14.57 5.83
C THR A 204 21.06 14.38 4.31
N THR A 205 20.28 13.42 3.82
CA THR A 205 20.04 13.17 2.40
C THR A 205 18.62 12.60 2.24
N GLN A 206 18.27 12.12 1.05
CA GLN A 206 17.01 11.43 0.82
C GLN A 206 16.90 10.17 1.71
N PRO A 207 15.72 9.89 2.29
CA PRO A 207 15.53 8.69 3.10
C PRO A 207 15.86 7.40 2.35
N ARG A 208 16.38 6.42 3.08
CA ARG A 208 16.79 5.09 2.57
C ARG A 208 17.92 5.10 1.54
N THR A 209 18.52 6.25 1.22
CA THR A 209 19.70 6.33 0.34
C THR A 209 20.85 5.49 0.91
N THR A 210 21.41 4.61 0.08
CA THR A 210 22.63 3.86 0.38
C THR A 210 23.83 4.77 0.19
N LEU A 211 24.73 4.82 1.16
CA LEU A 211 25.85 5.76 1.21
C LEU A 211 27.19 5.03 1.11
N LEU A 212 28.15 5.70 0.48
CA LEU A 212 29.55 5.31 0.43
C LEU A 212 30.42 6.56 0.58
N ALA A 213 31.16 6.67 1.68
CA ALA A 213 32.17 7.70 1.87
C ALA A 213 33.55 7.11 1.64
N ARG A 214 34.33 7.74 0.77
CA ARG A 214 35.70 7.33 0.42
C ARG A 214 36.68 8.44 0.75
N ASN A 215 37.75 8.08 1.43
CA ASN A 215 38.89 8.94 1.66
C ASN A 215 39.92 8.75 0.53
N GLU A 216 40.17 9.81 -0.22
CA GLU A 216 41.07 9.81 -1.38
C GLU A 216 42.55 9.77 -0.98
N ALA A 217 42.91 10.23 0.23
CA ALA A 217 44.29 10.28 0.68
C ALA A 217 44.84 8.90 1.09
N ASN A 218 44.00 8.02 1.64
CA ASN A 218 44.40 6.69 2.11
C ASN A 218 43.63 5.54 1.44
N GLY A 219 42.67 5.83 0.57
CA GLY A 219 41.86 4.85 -0.15
C GLY A 219 40.79 4.15 0.68
N THR A 220 40.66 4.44 1.97
CA THR A 220 39.66 3.81 2.86
C THR A 220 38.25 4.21 2.46
N SER A 221 37.28 3.33 2.69
CA SER A 221 35.86 3.59 2.41
C SER A 221 34.98 3.00 3.49
N ILE A 222 33.87 3.67 3.78
CA ILE A 222 32.82 3.18 4.68
C ILE A 222 31.47 3.30 3.98
N SER A 223 30.63 2.29 4.13
CA SER A 223 29.24 2.32 3.66
C SER A 223 28.28 2.55 4.83
N GLY A 224 27.10 3.07 4.51
CA GLY A 224 26.01 3.22 5.45
C GLY A 224 24.70 3.44 4.72
N GLN A 225 23.66 3.78 5.47
CA GLN A 225 22.35 4.10 4.90
C GLN A 225 21.75 5.28 5.64
N ALA A 226 21.05 6.14 4.92
CA ALA A 226 20.23 7.19 5.52
C ALA A 226 18.97 6.58 6.15
N GLY A 227 18.63 7.07 7.35
CA GLY A 227 17.42 6.68 8.06
C GLY A 227 16.13 7.10 7.34
N ALA A 228 14.98 6.78 7.95
CA ALA A 228 13.67 7.18 7.43
C ALA A 228 13.47 8.72 7.46
N ASP A 229 14.19 9.41 8.33
CA ASP A 229 14.26 10.87 8.43
C ASP A 229 15.32 11.49 7.50
N GLY A 230 16.05 10.67 6.75
CA GLY A 230 17.13 11.12 5.88
C GLY A 230 18.45 11.39 6.60
N ALA A 231 18.51 11.26 7.94
CA ALA A 231 19.73 11.48 8.70
C ALA A 231 20.72 10.32 8.51
N PHE A 232 22.01 10.63 8.49
CA PHE A 232 23.06 9.63 8.46
C PHE A 232 24.24 10.00 9.35
N THR A 233 25.00 8.98 9.75
CA THR A 233 26.27 9.11 10.46
C THR A 233 27.24 8.07 9.91
N LEU A 234 28.43 8.50 9.50
CA LEU A 234 29.49 7.66 8.98
C LEU A 234 30.79 7.92 9.76
N ASP A 235 31.45 6.87 10.22
CA ASP A 235 32.76 6.96 10.86
C ASP A 235 33.85 6.52 9.88
N LEU A 236 34.64 7.48 9.39
CA LEU A 236 35.62 7.27 8.33
C LEU A 236 37.06 7.49 8.85
N PRO A 237 37.98 6.53 8.66
CA PRO A 237 39.38 6.72 8.99
C PRO A 237 40.07 7.82 8.16
N LEU A 238 40.85 8.65 8.82
CA LEU A 238 41.68 9.70 8.22
C LEU A 238 43.15 9.25 8.12
N GLY A 239 43.82 9.65 7.04
CA GLY A 239 45.27 9.69 6.95
C GLY A 239 45.84 10.98 7.56
N PRO A 240 47.13 11.02 7.91
CA PRO A 240 47.76 12.24 8.42
C PRO A 240 47.74 13.36 7.36
N GLY A 241 47.47 14.59 7.79
CA GLY A 241 47.43 15.75 6.89
C GLY A 241 46.08 15.91 6.17
N SER A 242 46.09 16.39 4.93
CA SER A 242 44.87 16.67 4.17
C SER A 242 44.21 15.40 3.66
N ASN A 243 42.89 15.28 3.86
CA ASN A 243 42.06 14.18 3.39
C ASN A 243 40.92 14.75 2.53
N GLY A 244 40.94 14.44 1.23
CA GLY A 244 39.80 14.65 0.36
C GLY A 244 38.81 13.50 0.56
N ILE A 245 37.56 13.81 0.89
CA ILE A 245 36.50 12.83 1.10
C ILE A 245 35.45 13.00 0.01
N ARG A 246 35.15 11.90 -0.68
CA ARG A 246 34.06 11.81 -1.64
C ARG A 246 32.93 10.97 -1.04
N LEU A 247 31.78 11.58 -0.85
CA LEU A 247 30.55 10.92 -0.45
C LEU A 247 29.69 10.69 -1.70
N THR A 248 29.32 9.45 -1.94
CA THR A 248 28.34 9.07 -2.97
C THR A 248 27.14 8.44 -2.31
N GLY A 249 25.96 8.56 -2.92
CA GLY A 249 24.82 7.78 -2.51
C GLY A 249 23.89 7.42 -3.65
N THR A 250 23.20 6.31 -3.48
CA THR A 250 22.19 5.78 -4.40
C THR A 250 20.86 5.75 -3.68
N ASP A 251 19.86 6.46 -4.22
CA ASP A 251 18.51 6.48 -3.65
C ASP A 251 17.72 5.18 -3.96
N PRO A 252 16.49 5.02 -3.45
CA PRO A 252 15.67 3.84 -3.72
C PRO A 252 15.25 3.68 -5.20
N ALA A 253 15.16 4.78 -5.96
CA ALA A 253 14.86 4.76 -7.39
C ALA A 253 16.07 4.36 -8.25
N GLY A 254 17.27 4.33 -7.66
CA GLY A 254 18.54 4.04 -8.32
C GLY A 254 19.29 5.28 -8.82
N ASN A 255 18.86 6.49 -8.50
CA ASN A 255 19.59 7.70 -8.85
C ASN A 255 20.83 7.85 -7.98
N GLN A 256 21.93 8.27 -8.61
CA GLN A 256 23.21 8.47 -7.94
C GLN A 256 23.50 9.96 -7.78
N GLY A 257 23.87 10.35 -6.57
CA GLY A 257 24.36 11.69 -6.25
C GLY A 257 25.72 11.61 -5.56
N ASP A 258 26.45 12.72 -5.60
CA ASP A 258 27.72 12.85 -4.89
C ASP A 258 27.93 14.22 -4.25
N SER A 259 28.81 14.24 -3.26
CA SER A 259 29.25 15.42 -2.54
C SER A 259 30.72 15.25 -2.14
N SER A 260 31.49 16.33 -2.15
CA SER A 260 32.90 16.32 -1.77
C SER A 260 33.17 17.28 -0.62
N SER A 261 34.10 16.91 0.24
CA SER A 261 34.58 17.74 1.34
C SER A 261 36.03 17.41 1.65
N ALA A 262 36.75 18.33 2.25
CA ALA A 262 38.14 18.13 2.65
C ALA A 262 38.30 18.43 4.13
N TRP A 263 39.01 17.54 4.84
CA TRP A 263 39.35 17.73 6.26
C TRP A 263 40.82 17.43 6.48
N SER A 264 41.43 18.12 7.44
CA SER A 264 42.82 17.85 7.80
C SER A 264 42.88 17.09 9.12
N ALA A 265 43.55 15.94 9.14
CA ALA A 265 43.89 15.28 10.40
C ALA A 265 45.16 15.91 10.96
N ALA A 266 45.16 16.25 12.25
CA ALA A 266 46.39 16.68 12.90
C ALA A 266 47.43 15.55 12.80
N ALA A 267 48.64 15.89 12.35
CA ALA A 267 49.76 14.96 12.38
C ALA A 267 49.92 14.49 13.83
N GLY A 268 49.77 13.19 14.06
CA GLY A 268 49.99 12.61 15.38
C GLY A 268 51.31 13.14 15.93
N SER A 269 51.24 13.90 17.02
CA SER A 269 52.44 14.36 17.68
C SER A 269 53.13 13.11 18.21
N SER A 270 54.09 12.55 17.48
CA SER A 270 55.17 11.79 18.10
C SER A 270 55.62 12.65 19.27
N PRO A 271 55.66 12.13 20.51
CA PRO A 271 56.10 12.93 21.65
C PRO A 271 57.47 13.46 21.27
N ARG A 272 57.55 14.77 21.03
CA ARG A 272 58.84 15.42 20.81
C ARG A 272 59.59 15.14 22.10
N CYS A 273 60.63 14.30 22.03
CA CYS A 273 61.63 14.29 23.08
C CYS A 273 62.12 15.72 23.19
N SER A 274 61.63 16.45 24.19
CA SER A 274 62.24 17.70 24.63
C SER A 274 63.70 17.36 24.91
N PRO A 275 64.68 18.03 24.29
CA PRO A 275 66.05 17.88 24.74
C PRO A 275 66.10 18.46 26.15
N LEU A 276 66.19 17.57 27.15
CA LEU A 276 66.49 17.93 28.53
C LEU A 276 67.82 18.68 28.52
N ARG A 277 67.72 20.01 28.62
CA ARG A 277 68.86 20.90 28.78
C ARG A 277 69.35 20.74 30.23
N ARG A 278 70.30 19.84 30.49
CA ARG A 278 71.30 20.00 31.56
C ARG A 278 72.42 18.94 31.50
N THR A 279 73.62 19.46 31.22
CA THR A 279 74.90 19.14 31.88
C THR A 279 75.28 17.66 32.09
N GLY A 280 76.14 17.15 31.22
CA GLY A 280 77.25 16.24 31.59
C GLY A 280 76.93 14.77 31.85
N SER A 281 76.78 13.96 30.79
CA SER A 281 77.18 12.54 30.74
C SER A 281 77.00 11.98 29.32
N PRO A 282 77.80 10.97 28.89
CA PRO A 282 77.84 10.51 27.51
C PRO A 282 76.60 9.67 27.13
N PRO A 283 76.24 9.57 25.84
CA PRO A 283 74.96 9.04 25.40
C PRO A 283 74.95 7.50 25.37
N HIS A 284 73.88 6.89 25.90
CA HIS A 284 73.47 5.54 25.52
C HIS A 284 72.60 5.60 24.25
N PRO A 285 72.81 4.74 23.24
CA PRO A 285 71.96 4.72 22.06
C PRO A 285 70.59 4.11 22.38
N CYS A 286 69.52 4.91 22.24
CA CYS A 286 68.15 4.43 22.26
C CYS A 286 67.90 3.53 21.04
N ARG A 287 67.73 2.23 21.29
CA ARG A 287 67.35 1.22 20.31
C ARG A 287 65.84 1.35 20.03
N SER A 288 65.46 1.64 18.80
CA SER A 288 64.07 1.58 18.34
C SER A 288 63.57 0.13 18.43
N ARG A 289 62.53 -0.12 19.24
CA ARG A 289 61.77 -1.37 19.18
C ARG A 289 60.47 -1.09 18.45
N SER A 290 60.45 -1.41 17.17
CA SER A 290 59.23 -1.59 16.41
C SER A 290 58.57 -2.90 16.85
N SER A 291 57.29 -2.87 17.15
CA SER A 291 56.38 -4.01 17.17
C SER A 291 55.01 -3.49 16.77
#